data_AF-A0A258B7M9-F1
#
_entry.id   AF-A0A258B7M9-F1
#
_cell.length_a   1.000
_cell.length_b   1.000
_cell.length_c   1.000
_cell.angle_alpha   90.00
_cell.angle_beta   90.00
_cell.angle_gamma   90.00
#
_symmetry.space_group_name_H-M   'P 1'
#
loop_
_entity.id
_entity.type
_entity.pdbx_description
1 polymer ?
#
loop_
_entity_poly.entity_id
_entity_poly.type
_entity_poly.pdbx_seq_one_letter_code
_entity_poly.pdbx_strand_id
1 'polypeptide(L)'
;IKMSHRLDASSYTPVHELFHLYQYGYAPFKTRWFLEGSARWAESLLNNKTLVTDSIPSNMMLNDFFKKSYDAGRVWQTLAMKADPAGELNLPPDIKAMRYSNGAAVVADSQLHGYAFVKSVMEQFADYGFQVSGQIGVDPYHWDEQIQNSNQFDHDLWQIVLNLLPTDKIAR
;
A
#
# COMPACT_ATOMS: atom_id res chain seq x y z
N ILE A 1 -3.13 -19.34 0.06
CA ILE A 1 -4.16 -18.48 -0.56
C ILE A 1 -5.32 -19.38 -0.99
N LYS A 2 -6.55 -19.14 -0.49
CA LYS A 2 -7.75 -19.88 -0.94
C LYS A 2 -8.35 -19.09 -2.10
N MET A 3 -7.98 -19.44 -3.33
CA MET A 3 -8.62 -18.89 -4.52
C MET A 3 -10.07 -19.38 -4.56
N SER A 4 -11.03 -18.45 -4.58
CA SER A 4 -12.44 -18.78 -4.84
C SER A 4 -12.58 -19.24 -6.29
N HIS A 5 -13.14 -20.44 -6.51
CA HIS A 5 -13.52 -20.91 -7.86
C HIS A 5 -14.80 -20.24 -8.40
N ARG A 6 -15.40 -19.32 -7.63
CA ARG A 6 -16.56 -18.52 -8.08
C ARG A 6 -16.01 -17.17 -8.54
N LEU A 7 -16.11 -16.92 -9.84
CA LEU A 7 -15.90 -15.60 -10.45
C LEU A 7 -17.00 -14.68 -9.92
N ASP A 8 -16.71 -14.00 -8.82
CA ASP A 8 -17.52 -12.92 -8.32
C ASP A 8 -16.92 -11.62 -8.87
N ALA A 9 -17.58 -11.03 -9.86
CA ALA A 9 -17.17 -9.77 -10.46
C ALA A 9 -17.21 -8.59 -9.47
N SER A 10 -17.80 -8.77 -8.28
CA SER A 10 -17.80 -7.79 -7.19
C SER A 10 -16.66 -7.99 -6.19
N SER A 11 -15.83 -9.02 -6.37
CA SER A 11 -14.66 -9.24 -5.52
C SER A 11 -13.50 -8.34 -5.93
N TYR A 12 -13.01 -7.53 -5.00
CA TYR A 12 -11.80 -6.71 -5.19
C TYR A 12 -10.49 -7.51 -5.03
N THR A 13 -10.58 -8.83 -4.76
CA THR A 13 -9.42 -9.72 -4.64
C THR A 13 -8.45 -9.64 -5.82
N PRO A 14 -8.87 -9.57 -7.10
CA PRO A 14 -7.91 -9.46 -8.20
C PRO A 14 -7.01 -8.23 -8.10
N VAL A 15 -7.50 -7.14 -7.52
CA VAL A 15 -6.74 -5.89 -7.36
C VAL A 15 -5.81 -5.97 -6.15
N HIS A 16 -6.26 -6.61 -5.07
CA HIS A 16 -5.41 -6.96 -3.93
C HIS A 16 -4.21 -7.81 -4.36
N GLU A 17 -4.47 -8.89 -5.10
CA GLU A 17 -3.42 -9.80 -5.57
C GLU A 17 -2.52 -9.15 -6.64
N LEU A 18 -3.07 -8.31 -7.53
CA LEU A 18 -2.27 -7.53 -8.47
C LEU A 18 -1.36 -6.54 -7.73
N PHE A 19 -1.86 -5.92 -6.65
CA PHE A 19 -1.07 -4.98 -5.85
C PHE A 19 0.11 -5.67 -5.18
N HIS A 20 -0.05 -6.92 -4.72
CA HIS A 20 1.05 -7.74 -4.23
C HIS A 20 2.17 -7.92 -5.26
N LEU A 21 1.85 -8.07 -6.54
CA LEU A 21 2.89 -8.17 -7.58
C LEU A 21 3.74 -6.90 -7.68
N TYR A 22 3.13 -5.72 -7.56
CA TYR A 22 3.89 -4.47 -7.49
C TYR A 22 4.77 -4.44 -6.23
N GLN A 23 4.21 -4.74 -5.06
CA GLN A 23 4.96 -4.74 -3.80
C GLN A 23 6.19 -5.67 -3.86
N TYR A 24 6.02 -6.89 -4.38
CA TYR A 24 7.12 -7.84 -4.57
C TYR A 24 8.16 -7.38 -5.61
N GLY A 25 7.73 -6.61 -6.61
CA GLY A 25 8.63 -6.04 -7.61
C GLY A 25 9.46 -4.86 -7.09
N TYR A 26 8.96 -4.10 -6.11
CA TYR A 26 9.66 -2.96 -5.55
C TYR A 26 10.63 -3.35 -4.44
N ALA A 27 10.18 -4.08 -3.42
CA ALA A 27 10.94 -4.23 -2.18
C ALA A 27 10.89 -5.66 -1.62
N PRO A 28 11.94 -6.10 -0.89
CA PRO A 28 11.99 -7.46 -0.34
C PRO A 28 11.11 -7.65 0.91
N PHE A 29 10.47 -6.60 1.42
CA PHE A 29 9.72 -6.65 2.69
C PHE A 29 8.30 -7.19 2.50
N LYS A 30 7.94 -8.19 3.31
CA LYS A 30 6.64 -8.87 3.31
C LYS A 30 5.92 -8.79 4.67
N THR A 31 6.28 -7.80 5.49
CA THR A 31 5.65 -7.60 6.79
C THR A 31 4.15 -7.33 6.62
N ARG A 32 3.31 -7.97 7.45
CA ARG A 32 1.86 -8.06 7.20
C ARG A 32 1.17 -6.70 7.19
N TRP A 33 1.57 -5.79 8.08
CA TRP A 33 0.97 -4.46 8.18
C TRP A 33 1.22 -3.63 6.91
N PHE A 34 2.37 -3.83 6.24
CA PHE A 34 2.67 -3.21 4.96
C PHE A 34 2.00 -3.96 3.83
N LEU A 35 2.29 -5.26 3.69
CA LEU A 35 1.90 -6.06 2.53
C LEU A 35 0.37 -6.13 2.40
N GLU A 36 -0.31 -6.63 3.43
CA GLU A 36 -1.77 -6.78 3.44
C GLU A 36 -2.46 -5.45 3.67
N GLY A 37 -1.89 -4.59 4.53
CA GLY A 37 -2.50 -3.29 4.84
C GLY A 37 -2.57 -2.37 3.62
N SER A 38 -1.48 -2.19 2.89
CA SER A 38 -1.51 -1.33 1.70
C SER A 38 -2.24 -1.98 0.52
N ALA A 39 -2.29 -3.31 0.42
CA ALA A 39 -3.16 -3.99 -0.54
C ALA A 39 -4.66 -3.76 -0.22
N ARG A 40 -5.06 -3.71 1.06
CA ARG A 40 -6.41 -3.30 1.46
C ARG A 40 -6.71 -1.83 1.17
N TRP A 41 -5.71 -0.95 1.24
CA TRP A 41 -5.87 0.41 0.71
C TRP A 41 -6.11 0.38 -0.80
N ALA A 42 -5.36 -0.44 -1.56
CA ALA A 42 -5.55 -0.55 -3.00
C ALA A 42 -6.95 -1.08 -3.37
N GLU A 43 -7.50 -2.03 -2.63
CA GLU A 43 -8.89 -2.47 -2.79
C GLU A 43 -9.89 -1.33 -2.60
N SER A 44 -9.65 -0.44 -1.62
CA SER A 44 -10.55 0.67 -1.33
C SER A 44 -10.66 1.67 -2.48
N LEU A 45 -9.67 1.71 -3.38
CA LEU A 45 -9.65 2.58 -4.56
C LEU A 45 -10.72 2.21 -5.60
N LEU A 46 -11.19 0.96 -5.59
CA LEU A 46 -12.21 0.47 -6.52
C LEU A 46 -13.57 0.31 -5.87
N ASN A 47 -13.64 0.53 -4.56
CA ASN A 47 -14.84 0.37 -3.80
C ASN A 47 -15.50 1.75 -3.66
N ASN A 48 -16.64 1.95 -4.34
CA ASN A 48 -17.47 3.16 -4.22
C ASN A 48 -18.12 3.34 -2.83
N LYS A 49 -17.59 2.69 -1.78
CA LYS A 49 -18.06 2.78 -0.40
C LYS A 49 -17.23 3.80 0.36
N THR A 50 -17.83 4.37 1.41
CA THR A 50 -17.17 5.28 2.34
C THR A 50 -15.83 4.70 2.83
N LEU A 51 -14.76 5.49 2.68
CA LEU A 51 -13.44 5.16 3.24
C LEU A 51 -13.57 4.96 4.75
N VAL A 52 -12.95 3.90 5.27
CA VAL A 52 -12.95 3.57 6.70
C VAL A 52 -11.54 3.78 7.23
N THR A 53 -11.34 4.88 7.93
CA THR A 53 -10.05 5.32 8.47
C THR A 53 -9.87 4.92 9.93
N ASP A 54 -8.63 4.59 10.32
CA ASP A 54 -8.21 4.45 11.73
C ASP A 54 -7.09 5.46 12.04
N SER A 55 -6.91 5.81 13.31
CA SER A 55 -5.83 6.72 13.73
C SER A 55 -4.45 6.18 13.38
N ILE A 56 -3.52 7.06 13.00
CA ILE A 56 -2.10 6.72 12.90
C ILE A 56 -1.62 6.26 14.29
N PRO A 57 -0.99 5.08 14.41
CA PRO A 57 -0.57 4.54 15.70
C PRO A 57 0.48 5.45 16.34
N SER A 58 0.34 5.69 17.65
CA SER A 58 1.39 6.33 18.45
C SER A 58 2.54 5.36 18.69
N ASN A 59 3.69 5.86 19.12
CA ASN A 59 4.88 5.04 19.42
C ASN A 59 4.57 3.87 20.39
N MET A 60 3.68 4.08 21.37
CA MET A 60 3.28 3.05 22.33
C MET A 60 2.44 1.92 21.70
N MET A 61 1.80 2.17 20.56
CA MET A 61 0.92 1.22 19.86
C MET A 61 1.59 0.54 18.66
N LEU A 62 2.83 0.90 18.31
CA LEU A 62 3.49 0.40 17.09
C LEU A 62 3.66 -1.12 17.08
N ASN A 63 4.06 -1.71 18.20
CA ASN A 63 4.24 -3.17 18.27
C ASN A 63 2.93 -3.94 18.04
N ASP A 64 1.79 -3.35 18.40
CA ASP A 64 0.49 -3.96 18.13
C ASP A 64 0.00 -3.66 16.71
N PHE A 65 0.34 -2.49 16.18
CA PHE A 65 0.11 -2.18 14.78
C PHE A 65 0.87 -3.11 13.83
N PHE A 66 2.15 -3.38 14.08
CA PHE A 66 2.97 -4.25 13.22
C PHE A 66 2.48 -5.69 13.14
N LYS A 67 1.72 -6.16 14.14
CA LYS A 67 1.08 -7.48 14.14
C LYS A 67 -0.18 -7.54 13.27
N LYS A 68 -0.75 -6.40 12.87
CA LYS A 68 -1.97 -6.35 12.06
C LYS A 68 -1.70 -6.80 10.62
N SER A 69 -2.73 -7.36 9.99
CA SER A 69 -2.79 -7.62 8.55
C SER A 69 -3.83 -6.71 7.90
N TYR A 70 -5.04 -7.19 7.64
CA TYR A 70 -6.10 -6.44 6.97
C TYR A 70 -6.56 -5.20 7.75
N ASP A 71 -6.56 -5.26 9.08
CA ASP A 71 -6.90 -4.10 9.92
C ASP A 71 -5.92 -2.93 9.74
N ALA A 72 -4.68 -3.19 9.30
CA ALA A 72 -3.73 -2.12 8.99
C ALA A 72 -4.20 -1.26 7.80
N GLY A 73 -5.08 -1.79 6.94
CA GLY A 73 -5.58 -1.07 5.76
C GLY A 73 -6.29 0.24 6.09
N ARG A 74 -6.93 0.33 7.27
CA ARG A 74 -7.58 1.56 7.72
C ARG A 74 -6.57 2.66 8.07
N VAL A 75 -5.41 2.27 8.59
CA VAL A 75 -4.30 3.21 8.84
C VAL A 75 -3.70 3.66 7.51
N TRP A 76 -3.52 2.76 6.54
CA TRP A 76 -3.07 3.12 5.19
C TRP A 76 -4.03 4.08 4.48
N GLN A 77 -5.34 3.91 4.64
CA GLN A 77 -6.33 4.88 4.16
C GLN A 77 -6.13 6.26 4.80
N THR A 78 -5.93 6.32 6.13
CA THR A 78 -5.63 7.58 6.83
C THR A 78 -4.33 8.23 6.35
N LEU A 79 -3.27 7.44 6.14
CA LEU A 79 -1.98 7.91 5.63
C LEU A 79 -2.15 8.52 4.23
N ALA A 80 -2.82 7.79 3.34
CA ALA A 80 -3.09 8.20 1.97
C ALA A 80 -3.91 9.49 1.90
N MET A 81 -4.98 9.61 2.68
CA MET A 81 -5.80 10.81 2.76
C MET A 81 -5.03 12.00 3.36
N LYS A 82 -4.14 11.78 4.32
CA LYS A 82 -3.30 12.85 4.88
C LYS A 82 -2.28 13.34 3.86
N ALA A 83 -1.64 12.42 3.15
CA ALA A 83 -0.65 12.74 2.14
C ALA A 83 -1.26 13.49 0.94
N ASP A 84 -2.47 13.10 0.54
CA ASP A 84 -3.18 13.67 -0.60
C ASP A 84 -4.68 13.81 -0.31
N PRO A 85 -5.08 14.92 0.35
CA PRO A 85 -6.47 15.17 0.69
C PRO A 85 -7.37 15.41 -0.53
N ALA A 86 -6.80 15.94 -1.62
CA ALA A 86 -7.56 16.23 -2.84
C ALA A 86 -7.85 14.95 -3.61
N GLY A 87 -6.89 14.02 -3.64
CA GLY A 87 -7.03 12.75 -4.33
C GLY A 87 -7.18 12.89 -5.84
N GLU A 88 -6.87 14.04 -6.44
CA GLU A 88 -7.17 14.28 -7.85
C GLU A 88 -6.30 13.41 -8.76
N LEU A 89 -6.93 12.51 -9.49
CA LEU A 89 -6.28 11.66 -10.48
C LEU A 89 -6.24 12.36 -11.83
N ASN A 90 -5.10 12.98 -12.12
CA ASN A 90 -4.83 13.65 -13.39
C ASN A 90 -4.51 12.64 -14.50
N LEU A 91 -5.54 11.98 -15.01
CA LEU A 91 -5.39 11.03 -16.11
C LEU A 91 -5.22 11.70 -17.48
N PRO A 92 -4.38 11.12 -18.36
CA PRO A 92 -4.33 11.48 -19.76
C PRO A 92 -5.73 11.43 -20.43
N PRO A 93 -6.06 12.35 -21.36
CA PRO A 93 -7.39 12.42 -21.97
C PRO A 93 -7.83 11.13 -22.69
N ASP A 94 -6.89 10.41 -23.29
CA ASP A 94 -7.10 9.12 -23.95
C ASP A 94 -7.53 8.04 -22.96
N ILE A 95 -6.90 7.97 -21.78
CA ILE A 95 -7.32 7.06 -20.69
C ILE A 95 -8.70 7.42 -20.16
N LYS A 96 -8.97 8.72 -19.94
CA LYS A 96 -10.30 9.21 -19.50
C LYS A 96 -11.41 8.87 -20.52
N ALA A 97 -11.05 8.80 -21.80
CA ALA A 97 -11.98 8.46 -22.87
C ALA A 97 -12.20 6.96 -23.07
N MET A 98 -11.40 6.08 -22.44
CA MET A 98 -11.55 4.64 -22.61
C MET A 98 -12.91 4.14 -22.10
N ARG A 99 -13.53 3.27 -22.91
CA ARG A 99 -14.81 2.61 -22.60
C ARG A 99 -14.68 1.11 -22.82
N TYR A 100 -15.35 0.32 -21.99
CA TYR A 100 -15.62 -1.08 -22.27
C TYR A 100 -16.53 -1.23 -23.49
N SER A 101 -16.63 -2.44 -24.05
CA SER A 101 -17.51 -2.74 -25.20
C SER A 101 -19.00 -2.48 -24.92
N ASN A 102 -19.39 -2.43 -23.64
CA ASN A 102 -20.74 -2.06 -23.20
C ASN A 102 -20.94 -0.54 -23.00
N GLY A 103 -19.94 0.29 -23.32
CA GLY A 103 -19.99 1.75 -23.18
C GLY A 103 -19.70 2.30 -21.78
N ALA A 104 -19.50 1.44 -20.76
CA ALA A 104 -19.10 1.91 -19.42
C ALA A 104 -17.67 2.45 -19.42
N ALA A 105 -17.39 3.46 -18.58
CA ALA A 105 -16.05 4.01 -18.42
C ALA A 105 -15.10 2.96 -17.82
N VAL A 106 -13.88 2.87 -18.38
CA VAL A 106 -12.83 1.99 -17.82
C VAL A 106 -12.38 2.52 -16.46
N VAL A 107 -12.23 3.84 -16.34
CA VAL A 107 -12.01 4.52 -15.07
C VAL A 107 -13.31 5.19 -14.65
N ALA A 108 -13.91 4.72 -13.55
CA ALA A 108 -15.20 5.18 -13.07
C ALA A 108 -15.12 6.42 -12.15
N ASP A 109 -13.95 6.66 -11.53
CA ASP A 109 -13.73 7.76 -10.59
C ASP A 109 -12.42 8.51 -10.93
N SER A 110 -12.44 9.82 -10.75
CA SER A 110 -11.26 10.69 -10.86
C SER A 110 -10.57 10.95 -9.52
N GLN A 111 -11.01 10.29 -8.44
CA GLN A 111 -10.39 10.39 -7.12
C GLN A 111 -9.61 9.14 -6.72
N LEU A 112 -8.36 9.35 -6.31
CA LEU A 112 -7.42 8.34 -5.86
C LEU A 112 -6.49 8.92 -4.80
N HIS A 113 -6.92 8.92 -3.55
CA HIS A 113 -6.11 9.49 -2.46
C HIS A 113 -4.79 8.74 -2.28
N GLY A 114 -3.68 9.47 -2.39
CA GLY A 114 -2.38 9.05 -1.89
C GLY A 114 -1.65 8.04 -2.78
N TYR A 115 -2.03 7.88 -4.04
CA TYR A 115 -1.34 6.96 -4.95
C TYR A 115 0.14 7.30 -5.13
N ALA A 116 0.44 8.60 -5.27
CA ALA A 116 1.81 9.08 -5.38
C ALA A 116 2.60 8.79 -4.09
N PHE A 117 1.96 8.97 -2.93
CA PHE A 117 2.55 8.65 -1.63
C PHE A 117 2.86 7.15 -1.48
N VAL A 118 1.90 6.27 -1.77
CA VAL A 118 2.13 4.82 -1.66
C VAL A 118 3.20 4.35 -2.65
N LYS A 119 3.25 4.92 -3.86
CA LYS A 119 4.35 4.68 -4.81
C LYS A 119 5.70 5.11 -4.21
N SER A 120 5.80 6.31 -3.66
CA SER A 120 7.03 6.78 -3.00
C SER A 120 7.43 5.90 -1.82
N VAL A 121 6.47 5.39 -1.04
CA VAL A 121 6.78 4.42 0.04
C VAL A 121 7.43 3.17 -0.53
N MET A 122 6.88 2.58 -1.60
CA MET A 122 7.45 1.40 -2.24
C MET A 122 8.85 1.67 -2.81
N GLU A 123 9.08 2.83 -3.42
CA GLU A 123 10.39 3.26 -3.91
C GLU A 123 11.40 3.41 -2.76
N GLN A 124 11.02 4.09 -1.68
CA GLN A 124 11.90 4.23 -0.51
C GLN A 124 12.16 2.89 0.19
N PHE A 125 11.19 1.96 0.19
CA PHE A 125 11.40 0.61 0.70
C PHE A 125 12.35 -0.18 -0.20
N ALA A 126 12.31 0.02 -1.52
CA ALA A 126 13.27 -0.58 -2.44
C ALA A 126 14.70 -0.13 -2.09
N ASP A 127 14.91 1.19 -2.01
CA ASP A 127 16.21 1.79 -1.67
C ASP A 127 16.72 1.31 -0.30
N TYR A 128 15.83 1.29 0.70
CA TYR A 128 16.17 0.78 2.03
C TYR A 128 16.54 -0.71 1.99
N GLY A 129 15.80 -1.51 1.23
CA GLY A 129 16.08 -2.92 0.99
C GLY A 129 17.48 -3.15 0.41
N PHE A 130 17.87 -2.38 -0.62
CA PHE A 130 19.22 -2.43 -1.17
C PHE A 130 20.28 -2.09 -0.13
N GLN A 131 20.06 -1.04 0.67
CA GLN A 131 21.01 -0.63 1.70
C GLN A 131 21.20 -1.72 2.76
N VAL A 132 20.12 -2.23 3.34
CA VAL A 132 20.23 -3.20 4.45
C VAL A 132 20.70 -4.57 3.98
N SER A 133 20.49 -4.92 2.70
CA SER A 133 21.05 -6.14 2.11
C SER A 133 22.57 -6.22 2.29
N GLY A 134 23.26 -5.11 2.04
CA GLY A 134 24.71 -5.02 2.25
C GLY A 134 25.13 -5.09 3.72
N GLN A 135 24.28 -4.64 4.65
CA GLN A 135 24.56 -4.65 6.09
C GLN A 135 24.40 -6.06 6.69
N ILE A 136 23.40 -6.81 6.24
CA ILE A 136 23.11 -8.15 6.75
C ILE A 136 23.74 -9.26 5.90
N GLY A 137 24.45 -8.90 4.81
CA GLY A 137 25.20 -9.84 3.98
C GLY A 137 24.33 -10.75 3.11
N VAL A 138 23.17 -10.27 2.67
CA VAL A 138 22.27 -11.00 1.75
C VAL A 138 22.32 -10.40 0.35
N ASP A 139 22.05 -11.22 -0.67
CA ASP A 139 21.86 -10.73 -2.02
C ASP A 139 20.58 -9.87 -2.08
N PRO A 140 20.65 -8.61 -2.55
CA PRO A 140 19.50 -7.71 -2.61
C PRO A 140 18.31 -8.21 -3.45
N TYR A 141 18.53 -9.18 -4.35
CA TYR A 141 17.48 -9.75 -5.19
C TYR A 141 17.01 -11.13 -4.73
N HIS A 142 17.66 -11.75 -3.74
CA HIS A 142 17.40 -13.12 -3.31
C HIS A 142 17.34 -13.25 -1.79
N TRP A 143 16.44 -12.47 -1.17
CA TRP A 143 16.18 -12.57 0.27
C TRP A 143 15.46 -13.87 0.61
N ASP A 144 15.88 -14.54 1.68
CA ASP A 144 15.11 -15.65 2.25
C ASP A 144 13.76 -15.18 2.76
N GLU A 145 12.71 -15.97 2.53
CA GLU A 145 11.34 -15.62 2.92
C GLU A 145 11.22 -15.33 4.43
N GLN A 146 12.00 -16.00 5.27
CA GLN A 146 12.04 -15.72 6.71
C GLN A 146 12.50 -14.29 7.02
N ILE A 147 13.48 -13.79 6.27
CA ILE A 147 14.00 -12.43 6.42
C ILE A 147 13.00 -11.42 5.85
N GLN A 148 12.41 -11.73 4.69
CA GLN A 148 11.36 -10.90 4.07
C GLN A 148 10.17 -10.66 5.01
N ASN A 149 9.79 -11.68 5.78
CA ASN A 149 8.68 -11.62 6.74
C ASN A 149 9.10 -11.15 8.16
N SER A 150 10.38 -10.85 8.37
CA SER A 150 10.91 -10.48 9.69
C SER A 150 10.44 -9.09 10.11
N ASN A 151 10.13 -8.95 11.40
CA ASN A 151 9.77 -7.67 12.01
C ASN A 151 10.98 -6.79 12.34
N GLN A 152 12.21 -7.27 12.11
CA GLN A 152 13.43 -6.56 12.48
C GLN A 152 13.59 -5.19 11.78
N PHE A 153 12.88 -4.98 10.66
CA PHE A 153 12.91 -3.74 9.89
C PHE A 153 11.69 -2.83 10.13
N ASP A 154 10.68 -3.28 10.89
CA ASP A 154 9.38 -2.62 10.94
C ASP A 154 9.46 -1.16 11.42
N HIS A 155 10.32 -0.88 12.39
CA HIS A 155 10.50 0.48 12.90
C HIS A 155 11.11 1.43 11.87
N ASP A 156 12.13 0.98 11.13
CA ASP A 156 12.77 1.80 10.09
C ASP A 156 11.83 2.04 8.91
N LEU A 157 11.13 0.98 8.48
CA LEU A 157 10.10 1.05 7.45
C LEU A 157 8.98 2.02 7.86
N TRP A 158 8.53 1.97 9.11
CA TRP A 158 7.53 2.90 9.62
C TRP A 158 8.04 4.35 9.64
N GLN A 159 9.31 4.57 10.03
CA GLN A 159 9.89 5.91 10.01
C GLN A 159 9.98 6.47 8.58
N ILE A 160 10.32 5.63 7.59
CA ILE A 160 10.28 6.00 6.17
C ILE A 160 8.88 6.45 5.76
N VAL A 161 7.85 5.68 6.14
CA VAL A 161 6.44 6.03 5.85
C VAL A 161 6.09 7.39 6.44
N LEU A 162 6.44 7.66 7.69
CA LEU A 162 6.15 8.95 8.34
C LEU A 162 6.90 10.11 7.69
N ASN A 163 8.15 9.91 7.28
CA ASN A 163 8.97 10.95 6.63
C ASN A 163 8.42 11.38 5.27
N LEU A 164 7.60 10.55 4.63
CA LEU A 164 6.93 10.85 3.37
C LEU A 164 5.60 11.61 3.55
N LEU A 165 5.12 11.76 4.79
CA LEU A 165 3.97 12.60 5.06
C LEU A 165 4.36 14.09 5.09
N PRO A 166 3.46 15.01 4.69
CA PRO A 166 3.64 16.44 4.90
C PRO A 166 3.92 16.76 6.38
N THR A 167 4.93 17.59 6.65
CA THR A 167 5.50 17.86 7.98
C THR A 167 4.49 18.46 8.98
N ASP A 168 3.42 19.06 8.50
CA ASP A 168 2.31 19.62 9.28
C ASP A 168 1.29 18.57 9.77
N LYS A 169 1.42 17.31 9.34
CA LYS A 169 0.40 16.27 9.55
C LYS A 169 0.81 15.09 10.42
N ILE A 170 2.03 15.11 10.95
CA ILE A 170 2.52 14.18 11.96
C ILE A 170 2.13 14.76 13.33
N ALA A 171 1.08 14.23 13.96
CA ALA A 171 0.79 14.56 15.35
C ALA A 171 1.96 14.05 16.21
N ARG A 172 2.71 14.98 16.81
CA ARG A 172 3.74 14.68 17.80
C ARG A 172 3.11 14.17 19.09
#